data_AF-A0A9X9M4M0-F1
#
_entry.id   AF-A0A9X9M4M0-F1
#
_cell.length_a   1.000
_cell.length_b   1.000
_cell.length_c   1.000
_cell.angle_alpha   90.00
_cell.angle_beta   90.00
_cell.angle_gamma   90.00
#
_symmetry.space_group_name_H-M   'P 1'
#
loop_
_entity.id
_entity.type
_entity.pdbx_description
1 polymer ?
#
loop_
_entity_poly.entity_id
_entity_poly.type
_entity_poly.pdbx_seq_one_letter_code
_entity_poly.pdbx_strand_id
1 'polypeptide(L)' 'MANAGPHTNTSQFFICTANTEWLGGKRVVFGQVEEGMNTVEAVNWFGSGNGKTSKKITIANCGQIQ' A
#
# COMPACT_ATOMS: atom_id res chain seq x y z
N MET A 1 -1.25 -7.60 -0.34
CA MET A 1 -2.20 -7.72 0.79
C MET A 1 -1.45 -7.77 2.11
N ALA A 2 -1.79 -6.91 3.07
CA ALA A 2 -1.32 -7.04 4.45
C ALA A 2 -2.10 -8.15 5.17
N ASN A 3 -1.44 -8.83 6.11
CA ASN A 3 -1.95 -9.99 6.84
C ASN A 3 -1.16 -10.21 8.15
N ALA A 4 -1.68 -11.06 9.03
CA ALA A 4 -1.06 -11.51 10.27
C ALA A 4 -0.57 -12.98 10.19
N GLY A 5 -0.25 -13.46 8.98
CA GLY A 5 0.10 -14.85 8.69
C GLY A 5 -0.73 -15.45 7.54
N PRO A 6 -0.47 -16.72 7.18
CA PRO A 6 -1.22 -17.40 6.12
C PRO A 6 -2.73 -17.34 6.34
N HIS A 7 -3.49 -17.10 5.26
CA HIS A 7 -4.96 -17.08 5.26
C HIS A 7 -5.63 -16.03 6.19
N THR A 8 -4.94 -14.94 6.52
CA THR A 8 -5.48 -13.84 7.35
C THR A 8 -5.63 -12.52 6.58
N ASN A 9 -5.84 -12.59 5.25
CA ASN A 9 -6.09 -11.40 4.45
C ASN A 9 -7.47 -10.82 4.80
N THR A 10 -7.55 -9.50 4.95
CA THR A 10 -8.82 -8.77 5.13
C THR A 10 -8.89 -7.62 4.13
N SER A 11 -9.11 -6.38 4.57
CA SER A 11 -9.16 -5.19 3.72
C SER A 11 -7.85 -4.39 3.66
N GLN A 12 -6.89 -4.70 4.54
CA GLN A 12 -5.62 -3.96 4.57
C GLN A 12 -4.74 -4.32 3.37
N PHE A 13 -4.34 -3.29 2.63
CA PHE A 13 -3.41 -3.40 1.50
C PHE A 13 -2.25 -2.42 1.67
N PHE A 14 -1.25 -2.57 0.82
CA PHE A 14 -0.11 -1.66 0.73
C PHE A 14 0.29 -1.53 -0.73
N ILE A 15 0.90 -0.40 -1.07
CA ILE A 15 1.51 -0.12 -2.37
C ILE A 15 3.02 -0.07 -2.15
N CYS A 16 3.78 -0.82 -2.93
CA CYS A 16 5.23 -0.83 -2.83
C CYS A 16 5.81 0.41 -3.54
N THR A 17 6.72 1.13 -2.87
CA THR A 17 7.49 2.25 -3.46
C THR A 17 8.91 1.85 -3.87
N ALA A 18 9.28 0.59 -3.65
CA ALA A 18 10.53 -0.04 -4.06
C ALA A 18 10.28 -1.54 -4.30
N ASN A 19 11.24 -2.25 -4.90
CA ASN A 19 11.16 -3.69 -5.07
C ASN A 19 11.21 -4.41 -3.69
N THR A 20 10.29 -5.33 -3.45
CA THR A 20 10.12 -6.03 -2.16
C THR A 20 10.08 -7.56 -2.32
N GLU A 21 11.09 -8.14 -2.96
CA GLU A 21 11.13 -9.57 -3.31
C GLU A 21 10.99 -10.50 -2.10
N TRP A 22 11.47 -10.08 -0.92
CA TRP A 22 11.39 -10.85 0.33
C TRP A 22 9.95 -11.08 0.83
N LEU A 23 8.97 -10.38 0.27
CA LEU A 23 7.54 -10.56 0.53
C LEU A 23 6.89 -11.62 -0.38
N GLY A 24 7.60 -12.09 -1.41
CA GLY A 24 7.15 -13.13 -2.32
C GLY A 24 6.69 -14.39 -1.58
N GLY A 25 5.52 -14.92 -1.95
CA GLY A 25 4.89 -16.07 -1.31
C GLY A 25 4.29 -15.81 0.08
N LYS A 26 4.61 -14.70 0.75
CA LYS A 26 4.08 -14.32 2.08
C LYS A 26 2.90 -13.34 1.97
N ARG A 27 2.91 -12.51 0.94
CA ARG A 27 1.88 -11.50 0.65
C ARG A 27 1.33 -11.76 -0.75
N VAL A 28 0.01 -11.73 -0.88
CA VAL A 28 -0.64 -11.85 -2.20
C VAL A 28 -0.56 -10.52 -2.94
N VAL A 29 -0.01 -10.54 -4.16
CA VAL A 29 -0.05 -9.43 -5.12
C VAL A 29 -1.31 -9.59 -5.96
N PHE A 30 -2.10 -8.52 -6.12
CA PHE A 30 -3.41 -8.57 -6.78
C PHE A 30 -3.68 -7.39 -7.72
N GLY A 31 -2.71 -6.49 -7.93
CA GLY A 31 -2.86 -5.32 -8.79
C GLY A 31 -1.60 -4.46 -8.81
N GLN A 32 -1.63 -3.43 -9.64
CA GLN A 32 -0.58 -2.42 -9.77
C GLN A 32 -1.22 -1.02 -9.88
N VAL A 33 -0.44 0.01 -9.57
CA VAL A 33 -0.86 1.40 -9.80
C VAL A 33 -0.78 1.67 -11.30
N GLU A 34 -1.92 1.96 -11.92
CA GLU A 34 -1.99 2.32 -13.34
C GLU A 34 -1.62 3.79 -13.56
N GLU A 35 -2.20 4.69 -12.76
CA GLU A 35 -1.94 6.13 -12.77
C GLU A 35 -1.74 6.67 -11.34
N GLY A 36 -1.02 7.79 -11.21
CA GLY A 36 -0.89 8.51 -9.93
C GLY A 36 0.25 8.05 -9.02
N MET A 37 1.31 7.43 -9.55
CA MET A 37 2.46 7.01 -8.74
C MET A 37 3.15 8.19 -8.04
N ASN A 38 3.15 9.38 -8.64
CA ASN A 38 3.61 10.61 -7.99
C ASN A 38 2.82 10.95 -6.72
N THR A 39 1.52 10.66 -6.67
CA THR A 39 0.70 10.81 -5.45
C THR A 39 1.12 9.80 -4.39
N VAL A 40 1.41 8.56 -4.78
CA VAL A 40 1.94 7.52 -3.87
C VAL A 40 3.28 7.94 -3.28
N GLU A 41 4.19 8.48 -4.10
CA GLU A 41 5.48 9.02 -3.64
C GLU A 41 5.31 10.20 -2.68
N ALA A 42 4.38 11.12 -2.97
CA ALA A 42 4.07 12.23 -2.08
C ALA A 42 3.52 11.75 -0.72
N VAL A 43 2.67 10.72 -0.70
CA VAL A 43 2.20 10.07 0.53
C VAL A 43 3.37 9.45 1.30
N ASN A 44 4.28 8.76 0.62
CA ASN A 44 5.46 8.14 1.22
C ASN A 44 6.38 9.17 1.91
N TRP A 45 6.48 10.39 1.38
CA TRP A 45 7.26 11.48 1.98
C TRP A 45 6.80 11.79 3.41
N PHE A 46 5.51 11.67 3.71
CA PHE A 46 4.98 11.92 5.05
C PHE A 46 5.22 10.76 6.03
N GLY A 47 5.77 9.64 5.58
CA GLY A 47 6.14 8.50 6.41
C GLY A 47 7.39 8.73 7.27
N SER A 48 7.70 7.76 8.12
CA SER A 48 8.92 7.74 8.91
C SER A 48 9.40 6.30 9.11
N GLY A 49 10.62 6.12 9.61
CA GLY A 49 11.24 4.79 9.76
C GLY A 49 10.48 3.80 10.66
N ASN A 50 9.61 4.29 11.55
CA ASN A 50 8.74 3.44 12.39
C ASN A 50 7.31 3.28 11.85
N GLY A 51 7.03 3.80 10.64
CA GLY A 51 5.72 3.75 10.00
C GLY A 51 4.72 4.82 10.45
N LYS A 52 5.04 5.66 11.44
CA LYS A 52 4.15 6.77 11.84
C LYS A 52 4.18 7.86 10.78
N THR A 53 3.01 8.37 10.40
CA THR A 53 2.91 9.50 9.46
C THR A 53 2.97 10.84 10.20
N SER A 54 3.59 11.84 9.58
CA SER A 54 3.64 13.22 10.07
C SER A 54 2.35 14.02 9.83
N LYS A 55 1.52 13.56 8.87
CA LYS A 55 0.19 14.10 8.58
C LYS A 55 -0.83 12.97 8.53
N LYS A 56 -2.11 13.33 8.74
CA LYS A 56 -3.23 12.43 8.53
C LYS A 56 -3.46 12.29 7.03
N ILE A 57 -3.30 11.07 6.50
CA ILE A 57 -3.57 10.73 5.11
C ILE A 57 -4.85 9.90 5.06
N THR A 58 -5.81 10.32 4.23
CA THR A 58 -7.12 9.67 4.14
C THR A 58 -7.53 9.53 2.68
N ILE A 59 -8.16 8.40 2.35
CA ILE A 59 -8.88 8.22 1.09
C ILE A 59 -10.17 9.04 1.20
N ALA A 60 -10.22 10.19 0.54
CA ALA A 60 -11.37 11.09 0.61
C ALA A 60 -12.57 10.56 -0.19
N ASN A 61 -12.31 9.87 -1.30
CA ASN A 61 -13.32 9.23 -2.14
C ASN A 61 -12.68 8.03 -2.88
N CYS A 62 -13.46 7.03 -3.24
CA CYS A 62 -13.03 5.86 -4.02
C CYS A 62 -14.19 5.26 -4.83
N GLY A 63 -13.85 4.51 -5.88
CA GLY A 63 -14.84 3.87 -6.75
C GLY A 63 -14.17 3.01 -7.81
N GLN A 64 -14.99 2.33 -8.60
CA GLN A 64 -14.56 1.59 -9.79
C GLN A 64 -14.73 2.46 -11.03
N ILE A 65 -13.72 2.48 -11.90
CA ILE A 65 -13.82 3.05 -13.24
C ILE A 65 -14.22 1.90 -14.17
N GLN A 66 -15.18 2.14 -15.06
CA GLN A 66 -15.66 1.17 -16.05
C GLN A 66 -14.85 1.25 -17.33
#